data_AF-A0A383BR21-F1
#
_entry.id   AF-A0A383BR21-F1
#
_cell.length_a   1.000
_cell.length_b   1.000
_cell.length_c   1.000
_cell.angle_alpha   90.00
_cell.angle_beta   90.00
_cell.angle_gamma   90.00
#
_symmetry.space_group_name_H-M   'P 1'
#
loop_
_entity.id
_entity.type
_entity.pdbx_description
1 polymer ?
#
loop_
_entity_poly.entity_id
_entity_poly.type
_entity_poly.pdbx_seq_one_letter_code
_entity_poly.pdbx_strand_id
1 'polypeptide(L)'
;VVASARHIAETLTLSQRDCCLNIMPLFHIHGLIAAVLASLTAGGSVVCTQGFNALNFFSSMKEYQPTWYTAVPTMHQAILARASRNKTIIQSSQLRFIRSSSSSLPPQVMLQLEKTFDVPVIESYGMTEAAHQMASNPLPPQPRKPGTVGPAAGPEVAIMDQSDNVLSAGATGEIVIKGPNVTEGYEGNPEANAEAFSRGWFRTGDQGVIDEDGYLTITGRLKEIINRGGEKISPREVDEVLMD
;
A
#
# COMPACT_ATOMS: atom_id res chain seq x y z
N VAL A 1 15.31 1.49 -5.85
CA VAL A 1 14.81 0.08 -5.71
C VAL A 1 15.19 -0.56 -4.37
N VAL A 2 16.47 -0.84 -4.08
CA VAL A 2 16.91 -1.49 -2.83
C VAL A 2 16.49 -0.71 -1.57
N ALA A 3 16.51 0.63 -1.64
CA ALA A 3 16.02 1.48 -0.55
C ALA A 3 14.56 1.16 -0.18
N SER A 4 13.66 1.07 -1.15
CA SER A 4 12.25 0.73 -0.91
C SER A 4 12.09 -0.67 -0.31
N ALA A 5 12.82 -1.67 -0.80
CA ALA A 5 12.78 -3.02 -0.22
C ALA A 5 13.20 -3.02 1.27
N ARG A 6 14.22 -2.23 1.65
CA ARG A 6 14.62 -2.04 3.05
C ARG A 6 13.54 -1.33 3.86
N HIS A 7 12.99 -0.22 3.34
CA HIS A 7 11.91 0.51 4.01
C HIS A 7 10.71 -0.40 4.31
N ILE A 8 10.31 -1.25 3.35
CA ILE A 8 9.21 -2.21 3.52
C ILE A 8 9.57 -3.25 4.59
N ALA A 9 10.78 -3.82 4.52
CA ALA A 9 11.24 -4.81 5.50
C ALA A 9 11.28 -4.25 6.93
N GLU A 10 11.78 -3.02 7.11
CA GLU A 10 11.83 -2.33 8.39
C GLU A 10 10.42 -2.00 8.90
N THR A 11 9.56 -1.42 8.07
CA THR A 11 8.19 -1.03 8.44
C THR A 11 7.36 -2.24 8.87
N LEU A 12 7.52 -3.36 8.18
CA LEU A 12 6.81 -4.61 8.46
C LEU A 12 7.57 -5.51 9.43
N THR A 13 8.68 -5.06 10.01
CA THR A 13 9.51 -5.84 10.95
C THR A 13 9.84 -7.25 10.44
N LEU A 14 10.11 -7.36 9.14
CA LEU A 14 10.43 -8.62 8.49
C LEU A 14 11.78 -9.14 8.99
N SER A 15 11.91 -10.46 9.00
CA SER A 15 13.10 -11.16 9.46
C SER A 15 13.32 -12.46 8.69
N GLN A 16 14.42 -13.15 8.97
CA GLN A 16 14.71 -14.49 8.44
C GLN A 16 13.65 -15.56 8.77
N ARG A 17 12.74 -15.29 9.72
CA ARG A 17 11.64 -16.20 10.08
C ARG A 17 10.41 -16.00 9.19
N ASP A 18 10.38 -14.94 8.41
CA ASP A 18 9.21 -14.58 7.61
C ASP A 18 9.27 -15.25 6.23
N CYS A 19 8.18 -15.91 5.87
CA CYS A 19 7.88 -16.47 4.57
C CYS A 19 6.71 -15.69 3.94
N CYS A 20 6.96 -15.04 2.81
CA CYS A 20 5.94 -14.34 2.03
C CYS A 20 5.30 -15.28 1.01
N LEU A 21 3.97 -15.37 0.98
CA LEU A 21 3.25 -15.95 -0.15
C LEU A 21 3.02 -14.86 -1.20
N ASN A 22 3.87 -14.80 -2.22
CA ASN A 22 3.72 -13.85 -3.31
C ASN A 22 2.69 -14.34 -4.34
N ILE A 23 1.51 -13.72 -4.30
CA ILE A 23 0.43 -13.90 -5.28
C ILE A 23 0.34 -12.76 -6.32
N MET A 24 1.26 -11.80 -6.25
CA MET A 24 1.30 -10.65 -7.13
C MET A 24 2.19 -10.92 -8.36
N PRO A 25 1.82 -10.42 -9.55
CA PRO A 25 2.66 -10.56 -10.73
C PRO A 25 4.01 -9.86 -10.56
N LEU A 26 5.10 -10.52 -10.97
CA LEU A 26 6.47 -10.01 -10.81
C LEU A 26 6.86 -8.91 -11.80
N PHE A 27 6.05 -8.67 -12.83
CA PHE A 27 6.21 -7.52 -13.72
C PHE A 27 5.57 -6.24 -13.14
N HIS A 28 4.85 -6.33 -12.02
CA HIS A 28 4.40 -5.18 -11.26
C HIS A 28 5.31 -4.92 -10.06
N ILE A 29 5.57 -3.64 -9.78
CA ILE A 29 6.40 -3.18 -8.66
C ILE A 29 5.92 -3.75 -7.31
N HIS A 30 4.62 -4.05 -7.16
CA HIS A 30 4.05 -4.71 -5.97
C HIS A 30 4.61 -6.12 -5.77
N GLY A 31 4.52 -7.00 -6.75
CA GLY A 31 5.06 -8.35 -6.62
C GLY A 31 6.58 -8.35 -6.52
N LEU A 32 7.24 -7.54 -7.34
CA LEU A 32 8.70 -7.53 -7.39
C LEU A 32 9.31 -6.92 -6.12
N ILE A 33 8.90 -5.71 -5.73
CA ILE A 33 9.55 -4.98 -4.64
C ILE A 33 8.92 -5.33 -3.31
N ALA A 34 7.61 -5.17 -3.20
CA ALA A 34 6.94 -5.29 -1.91
C ALA A 34 6.81 -6.73 -1.43
N ALA A 35 6.72 -7.72 -2.32
CA ALA A 35 6.73 -9.13 -1.91
C ALA A 35 8.15 -9.73 -1.96
N VAL A 36 8.75 -9.84 -3.15
CA VAL A 36 10.01 -10.58 -3.33
C VAL A 36 11.20 -9.87 -2.69
N LEU A 37 11.55 -8.65 -3.14
CA LEU A 37 12.78 -8.01 -2.68
C LEU A 37 12.72 -7.62 -1.20
N ALA A 38 11.57 -7.20 -0.67
CA ALA A 38 11.41 -6.93 0.75
C ALA A 38 11.69 -8.17 1.61
N SER A 39 11.14 -9.33 1.21
CA SER A 39 11.39 -10.61 1.91
C SER A 39 12.87 -10.99 1.89
N LEU A 40 13.50 -10.94 0.70
CA LEU A 40 14.90 -11.31 0.54
C LEU A 40 15.85 -10.35 1.26
N THR A 41 15.53 -9.05 1.28
CA THR A 41 16.31 -8.03 2.00
C THR A 41 16.31 -8.29 3.50
N ALA A 42 15.22 -8.82 4.05
CA ALA A 42 15.11 -9.19 5.46
C ALA A 42 15.75 -10.56 5.80
N GLY A 43 16.30 -11.27 4.81
CA GLY A 43 16.80 -12.64 4.95
C GLY A 43 15.69 -13.69 5.04
N GLY A 44 14.43 -13.31 4.79
CA GLY A 44 13.28 -14.20 4.76
C GLY A 44 13.18 -15.01 3.46
N SER A 45 12.09 -15.77 3.34
CA SER A 45 11.78 -16.58 2.16
C SER A 45 10.54 -16.07 1.43
N VAL A 46 10.42 -16.44 0.16
CA VAL A 46 9.26 -16.11 -0.68
C VAL A 46 8.82 -17.32 -1.49
N VAL A 47 7.52 -17.57 -1.49
CA VAL A 47 6.88 -18.54 -2.38
C VAL A 47 6.21 -17.75 -3.51
N CYS A 48 6.75 -17.88 -4.71
CA CYS A 48 6.20 -17.24 -5.89
C CYS A 48 5.19 -18.17 -6.57
N THR A 49 3.91 -17.80 -6.57
CA THR A 49 2.91 -18.51 -7.37
C THR A 49 3.02 -18.06 -8.84
N GLN A 50 2.30 -18.74 -9.75
CA GLN A 50 2.17 -18.29 -11.15
C GLN A 50 1.33 -17.00 -11.31
N GLY A 51 0.91 -16.37 -10.21
CA GLY A 51 -0.03 -15.26 -10.15
C GLY A 51 -1.20 -15.55 -9.21
N PHE A 52 -2.14 -14.61 -9.14
CA PHE A 52 -3.30 -14.74 -8.27
C PHE A 52 -4.33 -15.73 -8.85
N ASN A 53 -4.63 -16.76 -8.08
CA ASN A 53 -5.76 -17.65 -8.32
C ASN A 53 -6.44 -17.95 -6.99
N ALA A 54 -7.64 -17.39 -6.80
CA ALA A 54 -8.42 -17.56 -5.57
C ALA A 54 -8.73 -19.04 -5.27
N LEU A 55 -8.81 -19.90 -6.28
CA LEU A 55 -9.03 -21.34 -6.09
C LEU A 55 -7.86 -22.02 -5.37
N ASN A 56 -6.63 -21.58 -5.67
CA ASN A 56 -5.39 -22.18 -5.20
C ASN A 56 -4.77 -21.45 -3.99
N PHE A 57 -5.35 -20.32 -3.57
CA PHE A 57 -4.82 -19.53 -2.45
C PHE A 57 -4.71 -20.36 -1.17
N PHE A 58 -5.80 -21.01 -0.75
CA PHE A 58 -5.83 -21.78 0.50
C PHE A 58 -5.02 -23.08 0.41
N SER A 59 -4.91 -23.72 -0.77
CA SER A 59 -4.01 -24.87 -0.92
C SER A 59 -2.55 -24.43 -0.76
N SER A 60 -2.17 -23.28 -1.32
CA SER A 60 -0.83 -22.71 -1.16
C SER A 60 -0.56 -22.32 0.30
N MET A 61 -1.52 -21.69 0.97
CA MET A 61 -1.44 -21.39 2.41
C MET A 61 -1.19 -22.66 3.24
N LYS A 62 -1.93 -23.74 2.96
CA LYS A 62 -1.80 -25.02 3.65
C LYS A 62 -0.43 -25.66 3.41
N GLU A 63 0.03 -25.67 2.17
CA GLU A 63 1.29 -26.30 1.77
C GLU A 63 2.52 -25.57 2.31
N TYR A 64 2.54 -24.25 2.18
CA TYR A 64 3.74 -23.45 2.44
C TYR A 64 3.77 -22.77 3.81
N GLN A 65 2.64 -22.71 4.53
CA GLN A 65 2.53 -22.09 5.85
C GLN A 65 3.18 -20.69 5.91
N PRO A 66 2.78 -19.76 5.02
CA PRO A 66 3.39 -18.43 4.97
C PRO A 66 3.05 -17.63 6.23
N THR A 67 3.93 -16.70 6.56
CA THR A 67 3.78 -15.77 7.69
C THR A 67 3.13 -14.45 7.29
N TRP A 68 3.11 -14.12 5.99
CA TRP A 68 2.40 -12.95 5.49
C TRP A 68 2.14 -13.08 3.99
N TYR A 69 1.22 -12.27 3.49
CA TYR A 69 1.05 -12.03 2.06
C TYR A 69 0.66 -10.56 1.83
N THR A 70 0.85 -10.08 0.61
CA THR A 70 0.45 -8.74 0.18
C THR A 70 -0.42 -8.86 -1.07
N ALA A 71 -1.50 -8.06 -1.13
CA ALA A 71 -2.43 -8.08 -2.25
C ALA A 71 -3.13 -6.74 -2.44
N VAL A 72 -3.94 -6.65 -3.50
CA VAL A 72 -4.86 -5.54 -3.74
C VAL A 72 -6.26 -5.85 -3.18
N PRO A 73 -7.10 -4.85 -2.88
CA PRO A 73 -8.45 -5.03 -2.32
C PRO A 73 -9.33 -6.06 -3.04
N THR A 74 -9.33 -6.07 -4.38
CA THR A 74 -10.13 -7.03 -5.16
C THR A 74 -9.67 -8.48 -4.96
N MET A 75 -8.38 -8.73 -4.76
CA MET A 75 -7.86 -10.05 -4.43
C MET A 75 -8.28 -10.47 -3.02
N HIS A 76 -8.23 -9.54 -2.05
CA HIS A 76 -8.70 -9.81 -0.69
C HIS A 76 -10.19 -10.20 -0.66
N GLN A 77 -11.03 -9.50 -1.42
CA GLN A 77 -12.46 -9.84 -1.55
C GLN A 77 -12.64 -11.26 -2.13
N ALA A 78 -11.89 -11.61 -3.18
CA ALA A 78 -11.94 -12.96 -3.76
C ALA A 78 -11.45 -14.06 -2.80
N ILE A 79 -10.47 -13.75 -1.93
CA ILE A 79 -10.02 -14.63 -0.85
C ILE A 79 -11.13 -14.79 0.22
N LEU A 80 -11.71 -13.68 0.68
CA LEU A 80 -12.79 -13.66 1.67
C LEU A 80 -14.01 -14.46 1.22
N ALA A 81 -14.41 -14.34 -0.05
CA ALA A 81 -15.52 -15.09 -0.64
C ALA A 81 -15.36 -16.61 -0.54
N ARG A 82 -14.14 -17.10 -0.31
CA ARG A 82 -13.79 -18.52 -0.19
C ARG A 82 -13.42 -18.95 1.23
N ALA A 83 -13.26 -18.01 2.16
CA ALA A 83 -12.78 -18.28 3.50
C ALA A 83 -13.68 -19.23 4.31
N SER A 84 -15.00 -19.12 4.16
CA SER A 84 -15.97 -19.97 4.88
C SER A 84 -15.82 -21.47 4.60
N ARG A 85 -15.28 -21.83 3.43
CA ARG A 85 -15.01 -23.22 3.00
C ARG A 85 -13.62 -23.72 3.42
N ASN A 86 -12.78 -22.84 3.97
CA ASN A 86 -11.37 -23.11 4.28
C ASN A 86 -11.01 -22.84 5.75
N LYS A 87 -12.01 -22.88 6.65
CA LYS A 87 -11.85 -22.54 8.09
C LYS A 87 -10.69 -23.29 8.76
N THR A 88 -10.55 -24.59 8.51
CA THR A 88 -9.46 -25.39 9.11
C THR A 88 -8.08 -24.91 8.67
N ILE A 89 -7.91 -24.51 7.41
CA ILE A 89 -6.64 -23.98 6.88
C ILE A 89 -6.34 -22.62 7.51
N ILE A 90 -7.36 -21.79 7.67
CA ILE A 90 -7.23 -20.46 8.30
C ILE A 90 -6.86 -20.62 9.77
N GLN A 91 -7.50 -21.53 10.50
CA GLN A 91 -7.22 -21.79 11.93
C GLN A 91 -5.82 -22.35 12.18
N SER A 92 -5.26 -23.11 11.24
CA SER A 92 -3.90 -23.64 11.32
C SER A 92 -2.85 -22.73 10.66
N SER A 93 -3.24 -21.52 10.23
CA SER A 93 -2.37 -20.58 9.53
C SER A 93 -1.30 -20.01 10.47
N GLN A 94 -0.12 -19.72 9.92
CA GLN A 94 0.98 -19.05 10.63
C GLN A 94 1.11 -17.56 10.27
N LEU A 95 0.08 -16.99 9.63
CA LEU A 95 0.08 -15.57 9.29
C LEU A 95 0.30 -14.72 10.55
N ARG A 96 1.19 -13.74 10.44
CA ARG A 96 1.42 -12.65 11.39
C ARG A 96 0.63 -11.42 11.02
N PHE A 97 0.44 -11.17 9.73
CA PHE A 97 -0.29 -10.03 9.19
C PHE A 97 -0.67 -10.24 7.72
N ILE A 98 -1.56 -9.39 7.24
CA ILE A 98 -1.96 -9.28 5.84
C ILE A 98 -1.65 -7.86 5.39
N ARG A 99 -1.09 -7.67 4.21
CA ARG A 99 -0.81 -6.33 3.67
C ARG A 99 -1.72 -6.01 2.49
N SER A 100 -2.24 -4.79 2.46
CA SER A 100 -2.99 -4.24 1.33
C SER A 100 -2.31 -3.00 0.77
N SER A 101 -2.27 -2.89 -0.56
CA SER A 101 -1.66 -1.76 -1.26
C SER A 101 -2.18 -1.62 -2.69
N SER A 102 -1.64 -0.65 -3.42
CA SER A 102 -1.96 -0.29 -4.82
C SER A 102 -3.33 0.35 -5.08
N SER A 103 -4.29 0.24 -4.15
CA SER A 103 -5.52 1.02 -4.15
C SER A 103 -6.10 1.09 -2.74
N SER A 104 -7.04 2.02 -2.50
CA SER A 104 -7.72 2.17 -1.22
C SER A 104 -8.39 0.86 -0.79
N LEU A 105 -8.16 0.45 0.45
CA LEU A 105 -8.82 -0.72 1.02
C LEU A 105 -10.16 -0.29 1.65
N PRO A 106 -11.31 -0.82 1.19
CA PRO A 106 -12.58 -0.52 1.85
C PRO A 106 -12.54 -0.94 3.33
N PRO A 107 -12.96 -0.10 4.29
CA PRO A 107 -12.88 -0.42 5.73
C PRO A 107 -13.59 -1.73 6.09
N GLN A 108 -14.71 -2.04 5.42
CA GLN A 108 -15.42 -3.30 5.62
C GLN A 108 -14.57 -4.53 5.23
N VAL A 109 -13.80 -4.46 4.14
CA VAL A 109 -12.90 -5.54 3.71
C VAL A 109 -11.78 -5.72 4.72
N MET A 110 -11.20 -4.63 5.24
CA MET A 110 -10.21 -4.69 6.33
C MET A 110 -10.76 -5.42 7.55
N LEU A 111 -11.92 -5.00 8.06
CA LEU A 111 -12.56 -5.62 9.23
C LEU A 111 -12.89 -7.09 9.00
N GLN A 112 -13.36 -7.45 7.80
CA GLN A 112 -13.64 -8.84 7.45
C GLN A 112 -12.37 -9.68 7.38
N LEU A 113 -11.27 -9.16 6.83
CA LEU A 113 -9.97 -9.83 6.81
C LEU A 113 -9.45 -10.07 8.24
N GLU A 114 -9.43 -9.03 9.09
CA GLU A 114 -8.97 -9.14 10.47
C GLU A 114 -9.81 -10.15 11.25
N LYS A 115 -11.14 -10.09 11.13
CA LYS A 115 -12.04 -11.07 11.77
C LYS A 115 -11.86 -12.50 11.23
N THR A 116 -11.56 -12.65 9.94
CA THR A 116 -11.47 -13.96 9.30
C THR A 116 -10.16 -14.65 9.63
N PHE A 117 -9.05 -13.93 9.54
CA PHE A 117 -7.70 -14.48 9.68
C PHE A 117 -7.09 -14.28 11.07
N ASP A 118 -7.74 -13.48 11.93
CA ASP A 118 -7.30 -13.16 13.30
C ASP A 118 -5.88 -12.57 13.33
N VAL A 119 -5.57 -11.72 12.35
CA VAL A 119 -4.28 -11.04 12.20
C VAL A 119 -4.49 -9.59 11.76
N PRO A 120 -3.57 -8.67 12.10
CA PRO A 120 -3.65 -7.30 11.63
C PRO A 120 -3.59 -7.20 10.11
N VAL A 121 -4.40 -6.31 9.54
CA VAL A 121 -4.28 -5.86 8.14
C VAL A 121 -3.53 -4.53 8.08
N ILE A 122 -2.51 -4.46 7.23
CA ILE A 122 -1.63 -3.31 7.06
C ILE A 122 -1.89 -2.65 5.71
N GLU A 123 -2.57 -1.52 5.74
CA GLU A 123 -2.75 -0.68 4.55
C GLU A 123 -1.50 0.18 4.30
N SER A 124 -1.11 0.28 3.04
CA SER A 124 0.09 1.00 2.62
C SER A 124 -0.08 1.66 1.26
N TYR A 125 0.55 2.81 1.10
CA TYR A 125 0.53 3.61 -0.12
C TYR A 125 1.84 3.48 -0.88
N GLY A 126 1.72 3.32 -2.19
CA GLY A 126 2.86 3.17 -3.06
C GLY A 126 2.54 3.38 -4.53
N MET A 127 3.59 3.65 -5.31
CA MET A 127 3.53 3.90 -6.75
C MET A 127 4.82 3.44 -7.42
N THR A 128 4.80 3.32 -8.74
CA THR A 128 5.96 2.86 -9.52
C THR A 128 7.15 3.81 -9.37
N GLU A 129 6.88 5.11 -9.39
CA GLU A 129 7.86 6.19 -9.29
C GLU A 129 8.53 6.29 -7.92
N ALA A 130 7.95 5.67 -6.88
CA ALA A 130 8.55 5.54 -5.56
C ALA A 130 9.25 4.18 -5.34
N ALA A 131 9.44 3.40 -6.41
CA ALA A 131 9.83 2.00 -6.35
C ALA A 131 8.98 1.23 -5.33
N HIS A 132 7.67 1.43 -5.33
CA HIS A 132 6.68 0.96 -4.37
C HIS A 132 6.42 1.90 -3.18
N GLN A 133 6.94 1.65 -1.98
CA GLN A 133 6.39 2.20 -0.74
C GLN A 133 6.69 3.69 -0.52
N MET A 134 5.66 4.44 -0.13
CA MET A 134 5.74 5.84 0.30
C MET A 134 5.29 6.02 1.75
N ALA A 135 4.16 5.42 2.11
CA ALA A 135 3.59 5.42 3.45
C ALA A 135 3.05 4.04 3.79
N SER A 136 3.01 3.69 5.07
CA SER A 136 2.44 2.42 5.53
C SER A 136 1.99 2.53 6.96
N ASN A 137 0.83 1.96 7.27
CA ASN A 137 0.46 1.72 8.67
C ASN A 137 1.51 0.79 9.32
N PRO A 138 1.81 0.99 10.60
CA PRO A 138 2.74 0.13 11.31
C PRO A 138 2.08 -1.18 11.78
N LEU A 139 2.89 -2.19 12.10
CA LEU A 139 2.41 -3.37 12.82
C LEU A 139 2.12 -3.04 14.29
N PRO A 140 1.21 -3.78 14.96
CA PRO A 140 1.08 -3.72 16.41
C PRO A 140 2.42 -3.93 17.13
N PRO A 141 2.68 -3.26 18.26
CA PRO A 141 1.73 -2.48 19.08
C PRO A 141 1.57 -1.01 18.67
N GLN A 142 2.23 -0.56 17.60
CA GLN A 142 2.12 0.83 17.16
C GLN A 142 0.69 1.10 16.66
N PRO A 143 0.12 2.30 16.94
CA PRO A 143 -1.25 2.59 16.58
C PRO A 143 -1.42 2.56 15.07
N ARG A 144 -2.54 2.01 14.60
CA ARG A 144 -2.97 2.10 13.19
C ARG A 144 -4.19 3.00 13.16
N LYS A 145 -4.32 3.84 12.13
CA LYS A 145 -5.49 4.70 11.97
C LYS A 145 -6.31 4.25 10.76
N PRO A 146 -7.49 3.63 10.96
CA PRO A 146 -8.39 3.29 9.87
C PRO A 146 -8.69 4.51 8.98
N GLY A 147 -8.77 4.30 7.66
CA GLY A 147 -8.97 5.37 6.68
C GLY A 147 -7.70 6.12 6.27
N THR A 148 -6.57 5.87 6.94
CA THR A 148 -5.26 6.42 6.59
C THR A 148 -4.36 5.33 6.00
N VAL A 149 -3.37 5.74 5.20
CA VAL A 149 -2.33 4.84 4.67
C VAL A 149 -1.08 4.79 5.55
N GLY A 150 -1.16 5.38 6.75
CA GLY A 150 -0.07 5.45 7.72
C GLY A 150 0.87 6.65 7.53
N PRO A 151 1.89 6.77 8.38
CA PRO A 151 2.93 7.78 8.25
C PRO A 151 3.89 7.48 7.07
N ALA A 152 4.73 8.46 6.76
CA ALA A 152 5.85 8.28 5.84
C ALA A 152 6.69 7.05 6.23
N ALA A 153 6.90 6.15 5.27
CA ALA A 153 7.51 4.84 5.50
C ALA A 153 8.64 4.60 4.50
N GLY A 154 9.67 5.47 4.56
CA GLY A 154 10.83 5.42 3.70
C GLY A 154 11.24 6.79 3.15
N PRO A 155 10.61 7.27 2.06
CA PRO A 155 10.84 8.62 1.59
C PRO A 155 10.24 9.64 2.57
N GLU A 156 10.73 10.88 2.50
CA GLU A 156 10.01 12.03 3.01
C GLU A 156 8.69 12.17 2.25
N VAL A 157 7.61 12.47 2.97
CA VAL A 157 6.28 12.72 2.41
C VAL A 157 5.76 14.04 2.97
N ALA A 158 5.28 14.90 2.08
CA ALA A 158 4.73 16.21 2.44
C ALA A 158 3.47 16.52 1.63
N ILE A 159 2.75 17.55 2.05
CA ILE A 159 1.63 18.13 1.31
C ILE A 159 2.08 19.45 0.69
N MET A 160 1.84 19.66 -0.59
CA MET A 160 2.26 20.84 -1.35
C MET A 160 1.06 21.55 -2.00
N ASP A 161 1.08 22.89 -2.02
CA ASP A 161 0.10 23.70 -2.74
C ASP A 161 0.44 23.90 -4.22
N GLN A 162 -0.40 24.66 -4.93
CA GLN A 162 -0.18 24.99 -6.35
C GLN A 162 0.95 26.00 -6.58
N SER A 163 1.42 26.68 -5.53
CA SER A 163 2.53 27.64 -5.56
C SER A 163 3.86 27.01 -5.13
N ASP A 164 3.91 25.67 -5.06
CA ASP A 164 5.06 24.86 -4.66
C ASP A 164 5.52 25.10 -3.21
N ASN A 165 4.61 25.49 -2.32
CA ASN A 165 4.88 25.59 -0.89
C ASN A 165 4.46 24.30 -0.18
N VAL A 166 5.33 23.79 0.69
CA VAL A 166 4.98 22.72 1.62
C VAL A 166 4.06 23.28 2.70
N LEU A 167 2.95 22.59 2.94
CA LEU A 167 1.90 22.99 3.87
C LEU A 167 2.08 22.34 5.25
N SER A 168 1.54 22.99 6.27
CA SER A 168 1.45 22.45 7.64
C SER A 168 0.47 21.28 7.73
N ALA A 169 0.58 20.48 8.80
CA ALA A 169 -0.37 19.41 9.11
C ALA A 169 -1.82 19.93 9.14
N GLY A 170 -2.76 19.08 8.70
CA GLY A 170 -4.18 19.38 8.56
C GLY A 170 -4.58 20.09 7.27
N ALA A 171 -3.63 20.64 6.52
CA ALA A 171 -3.92 21.26 5.23
C ALA A 171 -4.01 20.22 4.10
N THR A 172 -4.97 20.40 3.20
CA THR A 172 -5.15 19.55 2.01
C THR A 172 -4.38 20.11 0.82
N GLY A 173 -3.67 19.24 0.10
CA GLY A 173 -2.90 19.61 -1.09
C GLY A 173 -2.42 18.38 -1.84
N GLU A 174 -1.46 18.55 -2.75
CA GLU A 174 -0.84 17.43 -3.46
C GLU A 174 0.14 16.70 -2.55
N ILE A 175 0.10 15.37 -2.57
CA ILE A 175 1.09 14.54 -1.91
C ILE A 175 2.37 14.59 -2.74
N VAL A 176 3.47 14.95 -2.11
CA VAL A 176 4.79 14.99 -2.74
C VAL A 176 5.78 14.15 -1.95
N ILE A 177 6.73 13.53 -2.65
CA ILE A 177 7.70 12.62 -2.05
C ILE A 177 9.14 12.96 -2.43
N LYS A 178 10.07 12.64 -1.53
CA LYS A 178 11.50 12.81 -1.77
C LYS A 178 12.28 11.73 -1.04
N GLY A 179 13.19 11.06 -1.71
CA GLY A 179 14.01 10.04 -1.06
C GLY A 179 14.73 9.10 -2.01
N PRO A 180 15.56 8.20 -1.48
CA PRO A 180 16.43 7.31 -2.26
C PRO A 180 15.68 6.23 -3.05
N ASN A 181 14.37 6.06 -2.81
CA ASN A 181 13.51 5.17 -3.58
C ASN A 181 12.72 5.87 -4.70
N VAL A 182 12.76 7.19 -4.78
CA VAL A 182 12.07 7.97 -5.81
C VAL A 182 12.85 7.90 -7.12
N THR A 183 12.14 7.81 -8.24
CA THR A 183 12.70 7.80 -9.60
C THR A 183 13.50 9.07 -9.88
N GLU A 184 14.46 8.99 -10.80
CA GLU A 184 15.16 10.16 -11.33
C GLU A 184 14.38 10.82 -12.49
N GLY A 185 13.33 10.14 -12.99
CA GLY A 185 12.47 10.62 -14.04
C GLY A 185 11.96 9.51 -14.95
N TYR A 186 11.21 9.91 -15.97
CA TYR A 186 10.71 9.11 -17.06
C TYR A 186 11.71 9.08 -18.22
N GLU A 187 11.93 7.90 -18.77
CA GLU A 187 12.83 7.69 -19.91
C GLU A 187 12.29 8.36 -21.17
N GLY A 188 13.13 9.16 -21.84
CA GLY A 188 12.77 9.80 -23.11
C GLY A 188 11.67 10.86 -23.03
N ASN A 189 11.31 11.35 -21.84
CA ASN A 189 10.19 12.29 -21.67
C ASN A 189 10.60 13.54 -20.84
N PRO A 190 11.32 14.50 -21.44
CA PRO A 190 11.79 15.69 -20.73
C PRO A 190 10.66 16.60 -20.25
N GLU A 191 9.53 16.65 -20.97
CA GLU A 191 8.36 17.46 -20.58
C GLU A 191 7.73 16.92 -19.29
N ALA A 192 7.45 15.60 -19.24
CA ALA A 192 6.94 14.99 -18.02
C ALA A 192 7.92 15.12 -16.85
N ASN A 193 9.23 15.06 -17.10
CA ASN A 193 10.24 15.25 -16.05
C ASN A 193 10.27 16.68 -15.51
N ALA A 194 10.06 17.68 -16.36
CA ALA A 194 9.99 19.08 -15.92
C ALA A 194 8.73 19.34 -15.06
N GLU A 195 7.62 18.66 -15.34
CA GLU A 195 6.37 18.77 -14.57
C GLU A 195 6.36 17.92 -13.30
N ALA A 196 6.99 16.74 -13.34
CA ALA A 196 6.93 15.76 -12.26
C ALA A 196 7.76 16.15 -11.04
N PHE A 197 8.68 17.10 -11.17
CA PHE A 197 9.54 17.52 -10.06
C PHE A 197 9.39 19.02 -9.78
N SER A 198 9.18 19.36 -8.51
CA SER A 198 9.15 20.73 -8.04
C SER A 198 9.97 20.87 -6.76
N ARG A 199 10.95 21.78 -6.76
CA ARG A 199 11.84 22.04 -5.61
C ARG A 199 12.50 20.78 -5.01
N GLY A 200 12.83 19.81 -5.86
CA GLY A 200 13.45 18.54 -5.46
C GLY A 200 12.48 17.51 -4.89
N TRP A 201 11.17 17.76 -4.96
CA TRP A 201 10.11 16.82 -4.65
C TRP A 201 9.50 16.26 -5.92
N PHE A 202 9.15 14.97 -5.91
CA PHE A 202 8.34 14.35 -6.94
C PHE A 202 6.84 14.57 -6.63
N ARG A 203 6.10 15.04 -7.63
CA ARG A 203 4.66 15.33 -7.59
C ARG A 203 3.86 14.09 -7.96
N THR A 204 3.13 13.53 -7.00
CA THR A 204 2.44 12.23 -7.19
C THR A 204 1.17 12.33 -8.03
N GLY A 205 0.58 13.53 -8.15
CA GLY A 205 -0.76 13.73 -8.70
C GLY A 205 -1.91 13.30 -7.77
N ASP A 206 -1.60 12.71 -6.61
CA ASP A 206 -2.56 12.34 -5.58
C ASP A 206 -2.77 13.51 -4.60
N GLN A 207 -4.02 13.72 -4.18
CA GLN A 207 -4.39 14.69 -3.16
C GLN A 207 -4.48 14.00 -1.80
N GLY A 208 -4.03 14.67 -0.76
CA GLY A 208 -4.17 14.17 0.60
C GLY A 208 -3.98 15.22 1.67
N VAL A 209 -4.03 14.74 2.90
CA VAL A 209 -3.80 15.51 4.12
C VAL A 209 -2.97 14.66 5.09
N ILE A 210 -2.01 15.29 5.75
CA ILE A 210 -1.26 14.68 6.85
C ILE A 210 -1.78 15.27 8.15
N ASP A 211 -2.20 14.42 9.10
CA ASP A 211 -2.69 14.87 10.41
C ASP A 211 -1.54 15.23 11.37
N GLU A 212 -1.89 15.72 12.57
CA GLU A 212 -0.90 16.13 13.59
C GLU A 212 -0.04 14.97 14.11
N ASP A 213 -0.51 13.73 13.98
CA ASP A 213 0.25 12.53 14.35
C ASP A 213 1.08 11.98 13.17
N GLY A 214 1.08 12.66 12.02
CA GLY A 214 1.84 12.32 10.84
C GLY A 214 1.19 11.28 9.92
N TYR A 215 -0.09 10.93 10.13
CA TYR A 215 -0.77 9.94 9.29
C TYR A 215 -1.32 10.58 8.02
N LEU A 216 -1.03 9.95 6.89
CA LEU A 216 -1.50 10.39 5.58
C LEU A 216 -2.86 9.79 5.24
N THR A 217 -3.81 10.65 4.85
CA THR A 217 -5.07 10.25 4.22
C THR A 217 -5.06 10.69 2.77
N ILE A 218 -5.29 9.76 1.84
CA ILE A 218 -5.44 10.05 0.41
C ILE A 218 -6.89 10.44 0.14
N THR A 219 -7.11 11.69 -0.25
CA THR A 219 -8.46 12.22 -0.48
C THR A 219 -8.88 12.12 -1.94
N GLY A 220 -7.99 11.86 -2.89
CA GLY A 220 -8.36 11.64 -4.30
C GLY A 220 -7.20 11.85 -5.27
N ARG A 221 -7.50 11.90 -6.57
CA ARG A 221 -6.55 12.21 -7.65
C ARG A 221 -6.82 13.60 -8.20
N LEU A 222 -5.82 14.46 -8.32
CA LEU A 222 -6.01 15.85 -8.78
C LEU A 222 -6.70 15.95 -10.15
N LYS A 223 -6.41 15.02 -11.05
CA LYS A 223 -7.01 14.96 -12.40
C LYS A 223 -8.43 14.36 -12.44
N GLU A 224 -8.88 13.71 -11.36
CA GLU A 224 -10.15 12.98 -11.29
C GLU A 224 -11.15 13.63 -10.33
N ILE A 225 -10.78 14.69 -9.60
CA ILE A 225 -11.69 15.43 -8.72
C ILE A 225 -12.88 15.94 -9.54
N ILE A 226 -14.08 15.58 -9.10
CA ILE A 226 -15.34 16.00 -9.70
C ILE A 226 -15.67 17.40 -9.17
N ASN A 227 -15.87 18.36 -10.07
CA ASN A 227 -16.35 19.69 -9.70
C ASN A 227 -17.87 19.77 -9.90
N ARG A 228 -18.62 19.89 -8.81
CA ARG A 228 -20.09 20.00 -8.85
C ARG A 228 -20.54 21.30 -8.20
N GLY A 229 -20.79 22.31 -9.02
CA GLY A 229 -21.29 23.61 -8.54
C GLY A 229 -20.26 24.40 -7.71
N GLY A 230 -18.96 24.18 -7.91
CA GLY A 230 -17.88 24.81 -7.15
C GLY A 230 -17.31 23.94 -6.03
N GLU A 231 -18.06 22.91 -5.60
CA GLU A 231 -17.59 21.93 -4.62
C GLU A 231 -16.70 20.87 -5.29
N LYS A 232 -15.58 20.54 -4.64
CA LYS A 232 -14.63 19.51 -5.08
C LYS A 232 -14.99 18.19 -4.39
N ILE A 233 -15.50 17.24 -5.16
CA ILE A 233 -15.90 15.91 -4.69
C ILE A 233 -14.88 14.89 -5.16
N SER A 234 -14.41 14.04 -4.24
CA SER A 234 -13.53 12.94 -4.59
C SER A 234 -14.33 11.76 -5.15
N PRO A 235 -13.93 11.16 -6.28
CA PRO A 235 -14.50 9.89 -6.73
C PRO A 235 -14.43 8.79 -5.66
N ARG A 236 -13.37 8.79 -4.84
CA ARG A 236 -13.19 7.83 -3.74
C ARG A 236 -14.33 7.92 -2.72
N GLU A 237 -14.77 9.13 -2.38
CA GLU A 237 -15.88 9.35 -1.44
C GLU A 237 -17.18 8.76 -1.98
N VAL A 238 -17.41 8.87 -3.30
CA VAL A 238 -18.56 8.27 -3.97
C VAL A 238 -18.46 6.73 -3.95
N ASP A 239 -17.29 6.17 -4.26
CA ASP A 239 -17.06 4.73 -4.25
C ASP A 239 -17.26 4.11 -2.87
N GLU A 240 -16.79 4.78 -1.80
CA GLU A 240 -16.96 4.32 -0.42
C GLU A 240 -18.45 4.20 -0.06
N VAL A 241 -19.28 5.18 -0.44
CA VAL A 241 -20.74 5.14 -0.21
C VAL A 241 -21.44 4.07 -1.04
N LEU A 242 -20.97 3.77 -2.25
CA LEU A 242 -21.57 2.75 -3.12
C LEU A 242 -21.20 1.32 -2.73
N MET A 243 -20.15 1.14 -1.92
CA MET A 243 -19.69 -0.17 -1.42
C MET A 243 -20.27 -0.54 -0.05
N ASP A 244 -20.99 0.37 0.62
CA ASP A 244 -21.77 0.11 1.84
C ASP A 244 -23.10 -0.62 1.55
#